data_AF-A0ABD0JE80-F1
#
_entry.id   AF-A0ABD0JE80-F1
#
_cell.length_a   1.000
_cell.length_b   1.000
_cell.length_c   1.000
_cell.angle_alpha   90.00
_cell.angle_beta   90.00
_cell.angle_gamma   90.00
#
_symmetry.space_group_name_H-M   'P 1'
#
loop_
_entity.id
_entity.type
_entity.pdbx_description
1 polymer ?
#
loop_
_entity_poly.entity_id
_entity_poly.type
_entity_poly.pdbx_seq_one_letter_code
_entity_poly.pdbx_strand_id
1 'polypeptide(L)'
;IPVSSRTALYTIYRIITLPVPFNHTTTHATAISGMPDYLAVTDDTSSYIEMSATDLDLCTGQSIKSCQYLSGERSIQTPTCAVAVFANRTPKPHCSFRVLESAVKSSLLEVQPGVIDNNFGDIMKKDAKLNAELGDIAIKMKRSEKVSRQMSYITMEDIGVAKEDFTTWPHIVAACALAMSCALAVAAVLTFKRLRTLCIVVSLLTGTKAAPVHAPLPSVAPSLQWSKTNDVGIVHPSGGPTRVQLTYGRSPDPAATNPNQTLTCSQSTPGYFLLSVELVSLVLLLLVLLRYAKTVISTKVYRSEVYLEISNGETYIDIFLISLAFCPSEYDLTLPSWIRGLTLQIRSFAPDDLILDWQYFSIRERPTSAYIGFPKVIKLGLLQCRRMRRLVRRPYTVNIKNIHGGRAFYVARAFGSEPVANPTAPPEVVREEFDQVD
;
A
#
# COMPACT_ATOMS: atom_id res chain seq x y z
N ILE A 1 -28.11 -32.36 -36.05
CA ILE A 1 -27.86 -30.90 -36.10
C ILE A 1 -28.11 -30.38 -34.69
N PRO A 2 -27.12 -29.80 -33.99
CA PRO A 2 -27.35 -29.25 -32.66
C PRO A 2 -28.38 -28.12 -32.76
N VAL A 3 -29.44 -28.20 -31.95
CA VAL A 3 -30.63 -27.35 -32.08
C VAL A 3 -30.46 -26.00 -31.34
N SER A 4 -29.38 -25.84 -30.58
CA SER A 4 -29.06 -24.59 -29.89
C SER A 4 -27.55 -24.40 -29.73
N SER A 5 -27.05 -23.19 -30.01
CA SER A 5 -25.72 -22.74 -29.62
C SER A 5 -25.87 -21.89 -28.37
N ARG A 6 -25.29 -22.32 -27.25
CA ARG A 6 -25.23 -21.50 -26.03
C ARG A 6 -23.82 -20.94 -25.90
N THR A 7 -23.70 -19.62 -25.89
CA THR A 7 -22.43 -18.94 -25.60
C THR A 7 -22.26 -18.85 -24.09
N ALA A 8 -21.74 -19.92 -23.48
CA ALA A 8 -21.36 -19.92 -22.07
C ALA A 8 -19.84 -19.72 -21.94
N LEU A 9 -19.43 -18.95 -20.94
CA LEU A 9 -18.03 -18.85 -20.54
C LEU A 9 -17.73 -19.95 -19.53
N TYR A 10 -16.56 -20.58 -19.68
CA TYR A 10 -16.09 -21.62 -18.80
C TYR A 10 -14.74 -21.25 -18.20
N THR A 11 -14.59 -21.52 -16.92
CA THR A 11 -13.29 -21.51 -16.25
C THR A 11 -12.64 -22.88 -16.42
N ILE A 12 -11.41 -22.91 -16.95
CA ILE A 12 -10.69 -24.14 -17.25
C ILE A 12 -9.72 -24.48 -16.11
N TYR A 13 -9.81 -25.71 -15.61
CA TYR A 13 -8.94 -26.29 -14.60
C TYR A 13 -8.13 -27.42 -15.21
N ARG A 14 -6.80 -27.40 -15.04
CA ARG A 14 -5.94 -28.52 -15.41
C ARG A 14 -6.00 -29.58 -14.32
N ILE A 15 -6.27 -30.83 -14.70
CA ILE A 15 -6.28 -31.96 -13.79
C ILE A 15 -4.88 -32.59 -13.79
N ILE A 16 -4.35 -32.82 -12.60
CA ILE A 16 -3.10 -33.54 -12.39
C ILE A 16 -3.41 -34.72 -11.48
N THR A 17 -3.20 -35.94 -11.98
CA THR A 17 -3.36 -37.17 -11.21
C THR A 17 -2.00 -37.60 -10.66
N LEU A 18 -1.89 -37.66 -9.33
CA LEU A 18 -0.70 -38.18 -8.67
C LEU A 18 -0.98 -39.62 -8.20
N PRO A 19 -0.13 -40.60 -8.55
CA PRO A 19 -0.27 -41.96 -8.05
C PRO A 19 0.02 -42.00 -6.55
N VAL A 20 -0.79 -42.75 -5.80
CA VAL A 20 -0.65 -42.91 -4.35
C VAL A 20 -0.14 -44.32 -4.05
N PRO A 21 1.07 -44.50 -3.49
CA PRO A 21 1.59 -45.82 -3.15
C PRO A 21 0.72 -46.48 -2.07
N PHE A 22 0.56 -47.81 -2.14
CA PHE A 22 -0.15 -48.55 -1.10
C PHE A 22 0.60 -48.55 0.23
N ASN A 23 1.92 -48.66 0.17
CA ASN A 23 2.83 -48.64 1.31
C ASN A 23 4.22 -48.16 0.84
N HIS A 24 5.06 -47.73 1.76
CA HIS A 24 6.46 -47.32 1.55
C HIS A 24 7.33 -48.43 0.94
N THR A 25 6.95 -49.70 1.15
CA THR A 25 7.72 -50.86 0.70
C THR A 25 7.27 -51.42 -0.65
N THR A 26 6.08 -51.06 -1.11
CA THR A 26 5.50 -51.62 -2.34
C THR A 26 5.86 -50.76 -3.54
N THR A 27 6.23 -51.39 -4.65
CA THR A 27 6.38 -50.75 -5.98
C THR A 27 5.05 -50.53 -6.70
N HIS A 28 3.94 -50.77 -5.98
CA HIS A 28 2.58 -50.61 -6.50
C HIS A 28 2.00 -49.29 -6.02
N ALA A 29 1.37 -48.57 -6.94
CA ALA A 29 0.60 -47.38 -6.61
C ALA A 29 -0.82 -47.49 -7.14
N THR A 30 -1.75 -46.81 -6.49
CA THR A 30 -3.09 -46.60 -7.01
C THR A 30 -3.14 -45.30 -7.79
N ALA A 31 -3.78 -45.32 -8.93
CA ALA A 31 -4.10 -44.11 -9.68
C ALA A 31 -5.57 -44.13 -10.09
N ILE A 32 -6.16 -42.94 -10.14
CA ILE A 32 -7.49 -42.76 -10.71
C ILE A 32 -7.34 -42.86 -12.22
N SER A 33 -8.04 -43.81 -12.82
CA SER A 33 -8.04 -44.01 -14.27
C SER A 33 -9.17 -43.23 -14.95
N GLY A 34 -8.95 -42.85 -16.21
CA GLY A 34 -9.96 -42.17 -17.02
C GLY A 34 -10.26 -40.73 -16.63
N MET A 35 -9.31 -40.05 -15.99
CA MET A 35 -9.42 -38.60 -15.74
C MET A 35 -9.13 -37.83 -17.03
N PRO A 36 -9.92 -36.79 -17.36
CA PRO A 36 -9.58 -35.89 -18.46
C PRO A 36 -8.38 -35.01 -18.08
N ASP A 37 -7.71 -34.43 -19.08
CA ASP A 37 -6.59 -33.51 -18.84
C ASP A 37 -7.06 -32.16 -18.29
N TYR A 38 -8.26 -31.73 -18.70
CA TYR A 38 -8.86 -30.46 -18.32
C TYR A 38 -10.35 -30.63 -17.97
N LEU A 39 -10.80 -29.83 -17.01
CA LEU A 39 -12.20 -29.65 -16.63
C LEU A 39 -12.58 -28.20 -16.84
N ALA A 40 -13.54 -27.93 -17.71
CA ALA A 40 -14.11 -26.61 -17.93
C ALA A 40 -15.46 -26.52 -17.21
N VAL A 41 -15.65 -25.53 -16.33
CA VAL A 41 -16.87 -25.38 -15.51
C VAL A 41 -17.46 -23.99 -15.72
N THR A 42 -18.78 -23.88 -15.83
CA THR A 42 -19.44 -22.58 -15.95
C THR A 42 -19.30 -21.75 -14.68
N ASP A 43 -19.39 -20.42 -14.81
CA ASP A 43 -19.27 -19.50 -13.67
C ASP A 43 -20.32 -19.73 -12.56
N ASP A 44 -21.51 -20.19 -12.94
CA ASP A 44 -22.59 -20.54 -12.01
C ASP A 44 -22.48 -21.98 -11.49
N THR A 45 -21.46 -22.73 -11.92
CA THR A 45 -21.19 -24.14 -11.56
C THR A 45 -22.34 -25.11 -11.88
N SER A 46 -23.24 -24.73 -12.80
CA SER A 46 -24.40 -25.56 -13.16
C SER A 46 -24.06 -26.65 -14.17
N SER A 47 -23.06 -26.43 -15.03
CA SER A 47 -22.62 -27.37 -16.04
C SER A 47 -21.11 -27.40 -16.20
N TYR A 48 -20.62 -28.46 -16.86
CA TYR A 48 -19.21 -28.69 -17.10
C TYR A 48 -18.96 -29.37 -18.44
N ILE A 49 -17.71 -29.29 -18.88
CA ILE A 49 -17.16 -29.95 -20.06
C ILE A 49 -15.85 -30.61 -19.65
N GLU A 50 -15.67 -31.88 -20.01
CA GLU A 50 -14.39 -32.58 -19.89
C GLU A 50 -13.64 -32.49 -21.22
N MET A 51 -12.35 -32.16 -21.15
CA MET A 51 -11.53 -31.93 -22.35
C MET A 51 -10.19 -32.67 -22.22
N SER A 52 -9.73 -33.21 -23.33
CA SER A 52 -8.34 -33.64 -23.49
C SER A 52 -7.43 -32.45 -23.81
N ALA A 53 -6.11 -32.63 -23.72
CA ALA A 53 -5.15 -31.63 -24.20
C ALA A 53 -5.34 -31.30 -25.68
N THR A 54 -5.59 -32.33 -26.51
CA THR A 54 -5.85 -32.17 -27.94
C THR A 54 -7.09 -31.34 -28.22
N ASP A 55 -8.13 -31.45 -27.39
CA ASP A 55 -9.34 -30.65 -27.54
C ASP A 55 -9.08 -29.15 -27.27
N LEU A 56 -8.27 -28.85 -26.24
CA LEU A 56 -7.93 -27.48 -25.87
C LEU A 56 -7.02 -26.79 -26.90
N ASP A 57 -6.19 -27.59 -27.59
CA ASP A 57 -5.31 -27.12 -28.67
C ASP A 57 -6.10 -26.71 -29.93
N LEU A 58 -7.28 -27.29 -30.16
CA LEU A 58 -8.19 -26.88 -31.22
C LEU A 58 -8.88 -25.53 -30.95
N CYS A 59 -8.78 -25.01 -29.72
CA CYS A 59 -9.40 -23.74 -29.35
C CYS A 59 -8.48 -22.55 -29.68
N THR A 60 -9.03 -21.55 -30.37
CA THR A 60 -8.32 -20.35 -30.84
C THR A 60 -8.55 -19.16 -29.90
N GLY A 61 -7.58 -18.23 -29.81
CA GLY A 61 -7.66 -17.05 -28.93
C GLY A 61 -6.62 -17.06 -27.81
N GLN A 62 -6.28 -15.87 -27.29
CA GLN A 62 -5.25 -15.69 -26.25
C GLN A 62 -5.85 -15.74 -24.84
N SER A 63 -6.69 -14.78 -24.48
CA SER A 63 -7.28 -14.67 -23.13
C SER A 63 -8.58 -15.44 -22.97
N ILE A 64 -9.40 -15.47 -24.03
CA ILE A 64 -10.64 -16.24 -24.10
C ILE A 64 -10.49 -17.17 -25.30
N LYS A 65 -10.43 -18.47 -25.02
CA LYS A 65 -10.33 -19.50 -26.05
C LYS A 65 -11.73 -19.80 -26.60
N SER A 66 -11.90 -19.64 -27.90
CA SER A 66 -13.09 -20.06 -28.65
C SER A 66 -12.83 -21.43 -29.27
N CYS A 67 -13.60 -22.42 -28.84
CA CYS A 67 -13.54 -23.80 -29.33
C CYS A 67 -14.65 -23.99 -30.36
N GLN A 68 -14.29 -24.37 -31.60
CA GLN A 68 -15.28 -24.66 -32.66
C GLN A 68 -15.85 -26.08 -32.58
N TYR A 69 -15.20 -26.97 -31.83
CA TYR A 69 -15.65 -28.34 -31.68
C TYR A 69 -16.79 -28.42 -30.65
N LEU A 70 -17.78 -29.27 -30.93
CA LEU A 70 -18.94 -29.47 -30.07
C LEU A 70 -18.57 -30.48 -28.96
N SER A 71 -18.15 -29.98 -27.81
CA SER A 71 -18.10 -30.83 -26.61
C SER A 71 -19.48 -30.93 -25.98
N GLY A 72 -19.85 -32.12 -25.54
CA GLY A 72 -21.12 -32.32 -24.85
C GLY A 72 -21.10 -31.68 -23.48
N GLU A 73 -21.75 -30.53 -23.33
CA GLU A 73 -22.04 -29.90 -22.03
C GLU A 73 -22.84 -30.87 -21.16
N ARG A 74 -22.39 -31.09 -19.92
CA ARG A 74 -23.05 -31.97 -18.95
C ARG A 74 -23.47 -31.19 -17.72
N SER A 75 -24.58 -31.60 -17.11
CA SER A 75 -25.05 -31.03 -15.85
C SER A 75 -24.20 -31.49 -14.68
N ILE A 76 -23.89 -30.58 -13.74
CA ILE A 76 -23.19 -30.90 -12.47
C ILE A 76 -23.96 -31.92 -11.60
N GLN A 77 -25.26 -32.14 -11.89
CA GLN A 77 -26.08 -33.14 -11.21
C GLN A 77 -25.74 -34.58 -11.61
N THR A 78 -25.12 -34.78 -12.78
CA THR A 78 -24.60 -36.07 -13.25
C THR A 78 -23.07 -36.02 -13.25
N PRO A 79 -22.43 -36.12 -12.06
CA PRO A 79 -20.99 -35.93 -11.94
C PRO A 79 -20.22 -37.12 -12.50
N THR A 80 -19.15 -36.83 -13.21
CA THR A 80 -18.05 -37.78 -13.47
C THR A 80 -17.09 -37.81 -12.29
N CYS A 81 -16.06 -38.65 -12.33
CA CYS A 81 -15.03 -38.66 -11.29
C CYS A 81 -14.39 -37.28 -11.07
N ALA A 82 -13.98 -36.60 -12.14
CA ALA A 82 -13.35 -35.27 -12.07
C ALA A 82 -14.26 -34.25 -11.39
N VAL A 83 -15.54 -34.24 -11.77
CA VAL A 83 -16.53 -33.32 -11.20
C VAL A 83 -16.89 -33.67 -9.76
N ALA A 84 -16.97 -34.96 -9.42
CA ALA A 84 -17.21 -35.37 -8.05
C ALA A 84 -16.10 -34.88 -7.11
N VAL A 85 -14.83 -34.99 -7.54
CA VAL A 85 -13.68 -34.44 -6.81
C VAL A 85 -13.74 -32.91 -6.74
N PHE A 86 -13.98 -32.23 -7.87
CA PHE A 86 -14.08 -30.77 -7.93
C PHE A 86 -15.18 -30.21 -7.02
N ALA A 87 -16.36 -30.84 -7.00
CA ALA A 87 -17.51 -30.43 -6.21
C ALA A 87 -17.46 -30.94 -4.75
N ASN A 88 -16.35 -31.52 -4.31
CA ASN A 88 -16.17 -32.12 -2.99
C ASN A 88 -17.29 -33.12 -2.61
N ARG A 89 -17.73 -33.92 -3.58
CA ARG A 89 -18.66 -35.04 -3.40
C ARG A 89 -17.88 -36.33 -3.21
N THR A 90 -18.53 -37.36 -2.68
CA THR A 90 -17.89 -38.68 -2.50
C THR A 90 -17.45 -39.24 -3.86
N PRO A 91 -16.13 -39.45 -4.10
CA PRO A 91 -15.63 -39.84 -5.43
C PRO A 91 -15.80 -41.35 -5.70
N LYS A 92 -15.97 -42.16 -4.63
CA LYS A 92 -15.99 -43.63 -4.69
C LYS A 92 -16.96 -44.24 -5.73
N PRO A 93 -18.21 -43.77 -5.91
CA PRO A 93 -19.10 -44.34 -6.91
C PRO A 93 -18.79 -43.87 -8.35
N HIS A 94 -17.99 -42.83 -8.53
CA HIS A 94 -17.74 -42.20 -9.83
C HIS A 94 -16.34 -42.48 -10.40
N CYS A 95 -15.40 -42.92 -9.56
CA CYS A 95 -13.99 -43.06 -9.92
C CYS A 95 -13.58 -44.53 -10.03
N SER A 96 -12.86 -44.88 -11.11
CA SER A 96 -12.22 -46.19 -11.27
C SER A 96 -10.76 -46.11 -10.85
N PHE A 97 -10.45 -46.72 -9.70
CA PHE A 97 -9.08 -46.84 -9.22
C PHE A 97 -8.40 -48.06 -9.87
N ARG A 98 -7.23 -47.85 -10.46
CA ARG A 98 -6.39 -48.92 -10.99
C ARG A 98 -5.10 -49.02 -10.19
N VAL A 99 -4.65 -50.26 -10.02
CA VAL A 99 -3.31 -50.53 -9.51
C VAL A 99 -2.34 -50.40 -10.67
N LEU A 100 -1.37 -49.50 -10.52
CA LEU A 100 -0.22 -49.37 -11.40
C LEU A 100 0.87 -50.31 -10.87
N GLU A 101 1.18 -51.32 -11.67
CA GLU A 101 2.35 -52.17 -11.45
C GLU A 101 3.60 -51.40 -11.84
N SER A 102 4.65 -51.45 -11.01
CA SER A 102 5.93 -50.78 -11.27
C SER A 102 5.84 -49.25 -11.35
N ALA A 103 4.92 -48.63 -10.59
CA ALA A 103 4.97 -47.19 -10.39
C ALA A 103 6.27 -46.86 -9.64
N VAL A 104 7.07 -45.96 -10.23
CA VAL A 104 8.40 -45.50 -9.78
C VAL A 104 8.59 -45.66 -8.27
N LYS A 105 9.66 -46.37 -7.87
CA LYS A 105 10.07 -46.58 -6.47
C LYS A 105 9.97 -45.24 -5.75
N SER A 106 8.95 -45.06 -4.92
CA SER A 106 8.68 -43.77 -4.33
C SER A 106 9.83 -43.43 -3.39
N SER A 107 10.69 -42.50 -3.77
CA SER A 107 11.52 -41.79 -2.80
C SER A 107 10.62 -40.77 -2.10
N LEU A 108 9.53 -41.25 -1.50
CA LEU A 108 8.79 -40.48 -0.52
C LEU A 108 9.77 -40.32 0.64
N LEU A 109 10.40 -39.15 0.70
CA LEU A 109 11.18 -38.75 1.86
C LEU A 109 10.19 -38.70 3.01
N GLU A 110 10.13 -39.78 3.79
CA GLU A 110 9.38 -39.81 5.03
C GLU A 110 9.97 -38.70 5.88
N VAL A 111 9.22 -37.60 6.04
CA VAL A 111 9.58 -36.54 6.97
C VAL A 111 9.52 -37.21 8.34
N GLN A 112 10.69 -37.55 8.89
CA GLN A 112 10.77 -38.32 10.12
C GLN A 112 9.88 -37.66 11.20
N PRO A 113 8.98 -38.42 11.85
CA PRO A 113 8.09 -37.88 12.88
C PRO A 113 8.81 -37.31 14.12
N GLY A 114 10.14 -37.39 14.18
CA GLY A 114 10.97 -36.85 15.25
C GLY A 114 11.57 -35.45 15.01
N VAL A 115 11.48 -34.89 13.80
CA VAL A 115 11.99 -33.52 13.48
C VAL A 115 10.85 -32.54 13.20
N ILE A 116 9.62 -33.05 13.12
CA ILE A 116 8.42 -32.23 13.17
C ILE A 116 8.16 -31.94 14.65
N ASP A 117 8.75 -30.84 15.16
CA ASP A 117 8.39 -30.28 16.47
C ASP A 117 6.87 -30.33 16.65
N ASN A 118 6.40 -30.55 17.87
CA ASN A 118 4.99 -30.55 18.29
C ASN A 118 4.17 -29.33 17.76
N ASN A 119 4.83 -28.32 17.22
CA ASN A 119 4.25 -27.20 16.49
C ASN A 119 3.53 -27.56 15.18
N PHE A 120 3.86 -28.63 14.44
CA PHE A 120 3.23 -28.81 13.12
C PHE A 120 1.76 -29.24 13.19
N GLY A 121 1.40 -30.02 14.22
CA GLY A 121 0.00 -30.31 14.52
C GLY A 121 -0.78 -29.04 14.88
N ASP A 122 -0.15 -28.12 15.62
CA ASP A 122 -0.72 -26.82 15.97
C ASP A 122 -0.75 -25.87 14.77
N ILE A 123 0.21 -25.94 13.86
CA ILE A 123 0.22 -25.21 12.58
C ILE A 123 -0.92 -25.71 11.70
N MET A 124 -1.08 -27.03 11.54
CA MET A 124 -2.18 -27.61 10.76
C MET A 124 -3.56 -27.29 11.36
N LYS A 125 -3.69 -27.29 12.69
CA LYS A 125 -4.92 -26.84 13.37
C LYS A 125 -5.17 -25.35 13.18
N LYS A 126 -4.11 -24.52 13.22
CA LYS A 126 -4.20 -23.08 12.94
C LYS A 126 -4.55 -22.82 11.47
N ASP A 127 -4.00 -23.57 10.53
CA ASP A 127 -4.30 -23.46 9.10
C ASP A 127 -5.70 -23.95 8.78
N ALA A 128 -6.17 -25.04 9.39
CA ALA A 128 -7.55 -25.49 9.25
C ALA A 128 -8.54 -24.45 9.81
N LYS A 129 -8.21 -23.83 10.96
CA LYS A 129 -9.00 -22.74 11.54
C LYS A 129 -8.98 -21.50 10.65
N LEU A 130 -7.81 -21.10 10.14
CA LEU A 130 -7.63 -19.96 9.25
C LEU A 130 -8.38 -20.16 7.93
N ASN A 131 -8.33 -21.37 7.35
CA ASN A 131 -9.06 -21.72 6.14
C ASN A 131 -10.58 -21.72 6.37
N ALA A 132 -11.05 -22.15 7.53
CA ALA A 132 -12.47 -22.02 7.90
C ALA A 132 -12.89 -20.54 8.03
N GLU A 133 -12.07 -19.71 8.69
CA GLU A 133 -12.30 -18.26 8.81
C GLU A 133 -12.24 -17.55 7.45
N LEU A 134 -11.31 -17.92 6.57
CA LEU A 134 -11.21 -17.43 5.20
C LEU A 134 -12.41 -17.87 4.36
N GLY A 135 -12.93 -19.08 4.56
CA GLY A 135 -14.17 -19.55 3.95
C GLY A 135 -15.37 -18.67 4.35
N ASP A 136 -15.49 -18.35 5.63
CA ASP A 136 -16.53 -17.44 6.14
C ASP A 136 -16.37 -16.01 5.60
N ILE A 137 -15.13 -15.52 5.48
CA ILE A 137 -14.84 -14.22 4.87
C ILE A 137 -15.19 -14.24 3.38
N ALA A 138 -14.86 -15.29 2.64
CA ALA A 138 -15.20 -15.44 1.23
C ALA A 138 -16.72 -15.52 1.01
N ILE A 139 -17.45 -16.22 1.89
CA ILE A 139 -18.92 -16.26 1.86
C ILE A 139 -19.50 -14.87 2.16
N LYS A 140 -18.97 -14.14 3.16
CA LYS A 140 -19.38 -12.76 3.46
C LYS A 140 -19.06 -11.80 2.31
N MET A 141 -17.89 -11.95 1.68
CA MET A 141 -17.48 -11.16 0.51
C MET A 141 -18.38 -11.46 -0.69
N LYS A 142 -18.69 -12.72 -0.98
CA LYS A 142 -19.62 -13.12 -2.06
C LYS A 142 -21.05 -12.64 -1.80
N ARG A 143 -21.47 -12.57 -0.52
CA ARG A 143 -22.74 -11.94 -0.12
C ARG A 143 -22.71 -10.43 -0.31
N SER A 144 -21.60 -9.76 0.03
CA SER A 144 -21.40 -8.33 -0.21
C SER A 144 -21.28 -7.98 -1.69
N GLU A 145 -20.74 -8.88 -2.52
CA GLU A 145 -20.66 -8.73 -3.98
C GLU A 145 -22.04 -8.89 -4.61
N LYS A 146 -22.87 -9.85 -4.14
CA LYS A 146 -24.29 -9.95 -4.54
C LYS A 146 -25.07 -8.69 -4.16
N VAL A 147 -24.87 -8.16 -2.95
CA VAL A 147 -25.49 -6.90 -2.51
C VAL A 147 -24.98 -5.73 -3.35
N SER A 148 -23.67 -5.67 -3.66
CA SER A 148 -23.08 -4.63 -4.50
C SER A 148 -23.55 -4.71 -5.96
N ARG A 149 -23.74 -5.92 -6.51
CA ARG A 149 -24.32 -6.12 -7.85
C ARG A 149 -25.81 -5.73 -7.88
N GLN A 150 -26.57 -6.06 -6.84
CA GLN A 150 -27.96 -5.61 -6.70
C GLN A 150 -28.04 -4.08 -6.55
N MET A 151 -27.14 -3.45 -5.78
CA MET A 151 -27.06 -1.99 -5.65
C MET A 151 -26.62 -1.32 -6.97
N SER A 152 -25.76 -1.98 -7.76
CA SER A 152 -25.33 -1.46 -9.07
C SER A 152 -26.43 -1.57 -10.15
N TYR A 153 -27.34 -2.53 -10.02
CA TYR A 153 -28.50 -2.64 -10.92
C TYR A 153 -29.60 -1.63 -10.56
N ILE A 154 -29.73 -1.27 -9.29
CA ILE A 154 -30.70 -0.27 -8.83
C ILE A 154 -30.24 1.18 -9.13
N THR A 155 -28.95 1.40 -9.40
CA THR A 155 -28.39 2.74 -9.61
C THR A 155 -28.40 3.24 -11.06
N MET A 156 -28.95 2.47 -12.01
CA MET A 156 -29.05 2.91 -13.42
C MET A 156 -30.46 3.30 -13.89
N GLU A 157 -31.53 3.06 -13.13
CA GLU A 157 -32.89 3.36 -13.62
C GLU A 157 -33.71 4.37 -12.82
N ASP A 158 -33.32 4.78 -11.61
CA ASP A 158 -34.08 5.80 -10.87
C ASP A 158 -33.15 6.85 -10.23
N ILE A 159 -32.97 7.99 -10.93
CA ILE A 159 -32.66 9.26 -10.27
C ILE A 159 -33.98 9.78 -9.66
N GLY A 160 -34.44 9.07 -8.63
CA GLY A 160 -35.45 9.51 -7.69
C GLY A 160 -34.77 9.65 -6.35
N VAL A 161 -34.63 10.89 -5.88
CA VAL A 161 -34.01 11.25 -4.60
C VAL A 161 -34.63 10.45 -3.44
N ALA A 162 -33.97 9.36 -3.05
CA ALA A 162 -34.26 8.64 -1.82
C ALA A 162 -33.19 8.99 -0.78
N LYS A 163 -33.63 9.84 0.14
CA LYS A 163 -32.95 10.31 1.33
C LYS A 163 -33.04 9.19 2.38
N GLU A 164 -31.97 8.44 2.63
CA GLU A 164 -31.87 7.69 3.89
C GLU A 164 -30.42 7.29 4.28
N ASP A 165 -30.12 7.59 5.55
CA ASP A 165 -29.07 7.14 6.47
C ASP A 165 -27.60 7.51 6.28
N PHE A 166 -27.32 8.81 6.47
CA PHE A 166 -26.01 9.42 6.72
C PHE A 166 -25.63 9.51 8.22
N THR A 167 -25.91 8.50 9.04
CA THR A 167 -25.70 8.59 10.50
C THR A 167 -24.25 8.41 10.97
N THR A 168 -23.33 7.94 10.12
CA THR A 168 -21.92 7.70 10.51
C THR A 168 -20.91 8.77 10.05
N TRP A 169 -21.27 9.59 9.07
CA TRP A 169 -20.43 10.68 8.57
C TRP A 169 -20.13 11.80 9.59
N PRO A 170 -21.09 12.24 10.42
CA PRO A 170 -20.83 13.30 11.41
C PRO A 170 -19.74 12.90 12.40
N HIS A 171 -19.69 11.61 12.78
CA HIS A 171 -18.69 11.10 13.72
C HIS A 171 -17.29 11.01 13.10
N ILE A 172 -17.19 10.64 11.82
CA ILE A 172 -15.91 10.61 11.10
C ILE A 172 -15.39 12.04 10.90
N VAL A 173 -16.26 12.97 10.50
CA VAL A 173 -15.89 14.39 10.34
C VAL A 173 -15.50 15.01 11.69
N ALA A 174 -16.22 14.70 12.77
CA ALA A 174 -15.87 15.16 14.11
C ALA A 174 -14.54 14.58 14.62
N ALA A 175 -14.27 13.29 14.37
CA ALA A 175 -13.01 12.65 14.74
C ALA A 175 -11.82 13.23 13.95
N CYS A 176 -11.99 13.47 12.65
CA CYS A 176 -10.97 14.13 11.82
C CYS A 176 -10.75 15.60 12.25
N ALA A 177 -11.81 16.34 12.57
CA ALA A 177 -11.71 17.70 13.07
C ALA A 177 -10.99 17.77 14.43
N LEU A 178 -11.29 16.83 15.34
CA LEU A 178 -10.61 16.70 16.63
C LEU A 178 -9.11 16.39 16.44
N ALA A 179 -8.78 15.43 15.57
CA ALA A 179 -7.40 15.05 15.28
C ALA A 179 -6.60 16.21 14.67
N MET A 180 -7.20 16.97 13.74
CA MET A 180 -6.56 18.16 13.18
C MET A 180 -6.41 19.28 14.21
N SER A 181 -7.40 19.49 15.09
CA SER A 181 -7.31 20.45 16.19
C SER A 181 -6.18 20.09 17.16
N CYS A 182 -6.07 18.82 17.55
CA CYS A 182 -4.96 18.34 18.39
C CYS A 182 -3.60 18.51 17.71
N ALA A 183 -3.48 18.21 16.41
CA ALA A 183 -2.24 18.39 15.66
C ALA A 183 -1.83 19.86 15.56
N LEU A 184 -2.80 20.77 15.34
CA LEU A 184 -2.57 22.21 15.32
C LEU A 184 -2.17 22.73 16.71
N ALA A 185 -2.80 22.23 17.79
CA ALA A 185 -2.42 22.59 19.15
C ALA A 185 -0.98 22.16 19.48
N VAL A 186 -0.58 20.95 19.10
CA VAL A 186 0.80 20.46 19.27
C VAL A 186 1.79 21.31 18.45
N ALA A 187 1.45 21.63 17.20
CA ALA A 187 2.26 22.52 16.37
C ALA A 187 2.40 23.93 16.97
N ALA A 188 1.32 24.48 17.54
CA ALA A 188 1.33 25.76 18.25
C ALA A 188 2.24 25.73 19.48
N VAL A 189 2.20 24.66 20.29
CA VAL A 189 3.09 24.49 21.45
C VAL A 189 4.56 24.39 21.03
N LEU A 190 4.85 23.64 19.95
CA LEU A 190 6.22 23.48 19.44
C LEU A 190 6.76 24.78 18.83
N THR A 191 5.94 25.52 18.10
CA THR A 191 6.31 26.84 17.56
C THR A 191 6.48 27.87 18.66
N PHE A 192 5.63 27.87 19.69
CA PHE A 192 5.79 28.73 20.87
C PHE A 192 7.10 28.44 21.63
N LYS A 193 7.47 27.16 21.80
CA LYS A 193 8.77 26.79 22.37
C LYS A 193 9.92 27.34 21.53
N ARG A 194 9.87 27.18 20.20
CA ARG A 194 10.91 27.70 19.30
C ARG A 194 11.00 29.23 19.33
N LEU A 195 9.87 29.93 19.32
CA LEU A 195 9.80 31.38 19.45
C LEU A 195 10.35 31.85 20.80
N ARG A 196 10.02 31.17 21.91
CA ARG A 196 10.60 31.48 23.22
C ARG A 196 12.11 31.33 23.23
N THR A 197 12.64 30.25 22.64
CA THR A 197 14.09 30.07 22.49
C THR A 197 14.71 31.17 21.64
N LEU A 198 14.05 31.55 20.54
CA LEU A 198 14.52 32.60 19.63
C LEU A 198 14.50 33.98 20.31
N CYS A 199 13.47 34.31 21.08
CA CYS A 199 13.42 35.53 21.89
C CYS A 199 14.51 35.54 22.97
N ILE A 200 14.80 34.41 23.62
CA ILE A 200 15.91 34.32 24.59
C ILE A 200 17.25 34.56 23.87
N VAL A 201 17.46 33.95 22.70
CA VAL A 201 18.68 34.13 21.90
C VAL A 201 18.80 35.59 21.43
N VAL A 202 17.72 36.20 20.95
CA VAL A 202 17.72 37.61 20.52
C VAL A 202 17.99 38.53 21.71
N SER A 203 17.36 38.33 22.86
CA SER A 203 17.64 39.12 24.08
C SER A 203 19.06 38.96 24.59
N LEU A 204 19.67 37.78 24.46
CA LEU A 204 21.07 37.54 24.78
C LEU A 204 22.01 38.23 23.77
N LEU A 205 21.66 38.22 22.48
CA LEU A 205 22.45 38.86 21.43
C LEU A 205 22.34 40.39 21.46
N THR A 206 21.17 40.94 21.77
CA THR A 206 20.96 42.40 21.87
C THR A 206 21.39 42.96 23.22
N GLY A 207 21.45 42.14 24.27
CA GLY A 207 21.89 42.53 25.62
C GLY A 207 23.40 42.80 25.77
N THR A 208 24.22 42.57 24.74
CA THR A 208 25.69 42.73 24.83
C THR A 208 26.24 44.05 24.28
N LYS A 209 25.38 45.01 23.90
CA LYS A 209 25.81 46.35 23.44
C LYS A 209 25.25 47.50 24.26
N ALA A 210 25.19 47.35 25.58
CA ALA A 210 25.22 48.53 26.45
C ALA A 210 26.65 49.09 26.41
N ALA A 211 26.87 50.11 25.59
CA ALA A 211 28.10 50.90 25.61
C ALA A 211 28.34 51.39 27.04
N PRO A 212 29.60 51.38 27.54
CA PRO A 212 29.92 51.98 28.83
C PRO A 212 29.66 53.49 28.72
N VAL A 213 28.50 53.93 29.20
CA VAL A 213 28.26 55.35 29.43
C VAL A 213 29.12 55.72 30.62
N HIS A 214 30.30 56.31 30.34
CA HIS A 214 31.07 57.06 31.31
C HIS A 214 30.24 58.28 31.75
N ALA A 215 29.31 58.07 32.68
CA ALA A 215 28.78 59.15 33.49
C ALA A 215 29.76 59.39 34.66
N PRO A 216 30.22 60.62 34.90
CA PRO A 216 31.01 60.93 36.08
C PRO A 216 30.15 60.70 37.33
N LEU A 217 30.72 59.99 38.31
CA LEU A 217 30.11 59.71 39.60
C LEU A 217 29.64 61.02 40.27
N PRO A 218 28.37 61.14 40.70
CA PRO A 218 28.02 62.02 41.79
C PRO A 218 28.52 61.40 43.10
N SER A 219 29.39 62.13 43.79
CA SER A 219 30.03 61.77 45.05
C SER A 219 29.10 61.91 46.27
N VAL A 220 27.90 61.34 46.21
CA VAL A 220 27.05 61.15 47.40
C VAL A 220 26.25 59.88 47.20
N ALA A 221 26.72 58.78 47.80
CA ALA A 221 25.92 57.58 47.96
C ALA A 221 24.86 57.84 49.05
N PRO A 222 23.55 57.84 48.76
CA PRO A 222 22.57 57.69 49.82
C PRO A 222 22.69 56.25 50.33
N SER A 223 22.99 56.10 51.62
CA SER A 223 22.99 54.81 52.30
C SER A 223 21.60 54.18 52.18
N LEU A 224 21.48 53.17 51.33
CA LEU A 224 20.30 52.32 51.23
C LEU A 224 20.26 51.43 52.48
N GLN A 225 19.62 51.93 53.55
CA GLN A 225 19.31 51.10 54.71
C GLN A 225 18.16 50.16 54.33
N TRP A 226 18.46 48.87 54.25
CA TRP A 226 17.46 47.83 54.22
C TRP A 226 16.90 47.65 55.63
N SER A 227 15.79 48.34 55.97
CA SER A 227 15.01 47.93 57.14
C SER A 227 14.14 46.75 56.74
N LYS A 228 14.47 45.57 57.26
CA LYS A 228 13.65 44.38 57.15
C LYS A 228 12.42 44.57 58.06
N THR A 229 11.35 45.18 57.54
CA THR A 229 10.05 45.12 58.19
C THR A 229 9.50 43.71 57.98
N ASN A 230 9.83 42.82 58.91
CA ASN A 230 9.02 41.63 59.17
C ASN A 230 7.69 42.13 59.73
N ASP A 231 6.70 42.32 58.87
CA ASP A 231 5.27 42.22 59.19
C ASP A 231 4.47 42.64 57.96
N VAL A 232 4.07 41.65 57.16
CA VAL A 232 2.89 41.77 56.30
C VAL A 232 2.10 40.48 56.44
N GLY A 233 0.98 40.59 57.16
CA GLY A 233 -0.03 39.57 57.27
C GLY A 233 -0.58 39.19 55.90
N ILE A 234 -0.80 37.90 55.72
CA ILE A 234 -1.44 37.32 54.55
C ILE A 234 -2.91 37.71 54.58
N VAL A 235 -3.30 38.66 53.74
CA VAL A 235 -4.71 38.85 53.36
C VAL A 235 -4.87 38.31 51.94
N HIS A 236 -5.63 37.23 51.80
CA HIS A 236 -6.08 36.72 50.51
C HIS A 236 -6.93 37.76 49.76
N PRO A 237 -6.70 38.01 48.47
CA PRO A 237 -7.73 38.54 47.61
C PRO A 237 -8.26 37.44 46.69
N SER A 238 -9.58 37.27 46.72
CA SER A 238 -10.36 36.65 45.66
C SER A 238 -10.16 37.41 44.34
N GLY A 239 -9.92 36.64 43.27
CA GLY A 239 -9.96 36.99 41.85
C GLY A 239 -10.04 38.47 41.46
N GLY A 240 -8.88 39.12 41.33
CA GLY A 240 -8.72 40.40 40.65
C GLY A 240 -7.24 40.61 40.28
N PRO A 241 -6.91 41.35 39.19
CA PRO A 241 -5.53 41.53 38.76
C PRO A 241 -4.71 42.25 39.84
N THR A 242 -3.61 41.62 40.26
CA THR A 242 -2.73 42.08 41.32
C THR A 242 -2.12 43.43 40.96
N ARG A 243 -2.56 44.50 41.63
CA ARG A 243 -2.00 45.85 41.48
C ARG A 243 -0.92 46.04 42.53
N VAL A 244 0.35 45.97 42.13
CA VAL A 244 1.47 46.32 43.01
C VAL A 244 1.57 47.84 43.08
N GLN A 245 1.14 48.45 44.19
CA GLN A 245 1.41 49.85 44.48
C GLN A 245 2.75 49.96 45.21
N LEU A 246 3.73 50.59 44.57
CA LEU A 246 4.97 51.00 45.21
C LEU A 246 4.74 52.37 45.85
N THR A 247 4.56 52.39 47.17
CA THR A 247 4.43 53.63 47.93
C THR A 247 5.82 54.19 48.22
N TYR A 248 6.21 55.27 47.54
CA TYR A 248 7.41 56.02 47.88
C TYR A 248 7.14 56.83 49.16
N GLY A 249 7.72 56.40 50.28
CA GLY A 249 7.72 57.18 51.52
C GLY A 249 8.62 58.40 51.36
N ARG A 250 8.03 59.58 51.18
CA ARG A 250 8.73 60.86 51.26
C ARG A 250 8.57 61.40 52.69
N SER A 251 9.71 61.77 53.30
CA SER A 251 9.82 62.45 54.59
C SER A 251 8.83 63.63 54.71
N PRO A 252 8.24 63.90 55.89
CA PRO A 252 7.14 64.83 56.03
C PRO A 252 7.62 66.29 56.02
N ASP A 253 7.32 67.01 54.95
CA ASP A 253 7.22 68.48 54.98
C ASP A 253 5.73 68.87 55.10
N PRO A 254 5.36 69.74 56.06
CA PRO A 254 3.98 70.14 56.27
C PRO A 254 3.68 71.40 55.47
N ALA A 255 3.18 71.26 54.25
CA ALA A 255 2.29 72.21 53.57
C ALA A 255 2.22 71.91 52.07
N ALA A 256 1.44 70.91 51.68
CA ALA A 256 0.91 70.85 50.33
C ALA A 256 -0.36 70.00 50.30
N THR A 257 -1.48 70.70 50.14
CA THR A 257 -2.82 70.18 49.96
C THR A 257 -3.00 69.64 48.52
N ASN A 258 -3.47 68.39 48.45
CA ASN A 258 -4.19 67.73 47.33
C ASN A 258 -3.42 67.34 46.04
N PRO A 259 -3.97 66.42 45.23
CA PRO A 259 -4.74 65.21 45.55
C PRO A 259 -4.03 63.94 45.03
N ASN A 260 -4.40 62.77 45.57
CA ASN A 260 -3.91 61.46 45.17
C ASN A 260 -4.00 61.22 43.65
N GLN A 261 -2.90 61.39 42.93
CA GLN A 261 -2.73 60.90 41.56
C GLN A 261 -2.33 59.43 41.61
N THR A 262 -3.32 58.56 41.60
CA THR A 262 -3.13 57.14 41.35
C THR A 262 -2.78 56.96 39.87
N LEU A 263 -1.48 56.90 39.54
CA LEU A 263 -0.99 56.55 38.21
C LEU A 263 -1.40 55.10 37.90
N THR A 264 -2.47 54.96 37.15
CA THR A 264 -2.97 53.67 36.66
C THR A 264 -2.29 53.38 35.32
N CYS A 265 -1.14 52.71 35.35
CA CYS A 265 -0.56 52.15 34.12
C CYS A 265 -1.45 51.01 33.63
N SER A 266 -2.45 51.33 32.80
CA SER A 266 -3.12 50.33 31.98
C SER A 266 -2.12 49.87 30.91
N GLN A 267 -1.50 48.72 31.13
CA GLN A 267 -0.86 48.00 30.04
C GLN A 267 -1.97 47.56 29.09
N SER A 268 -2.26 48.40 28.09
CA SER A 268 -2.98 47.97 26.91
C SER A 268 -2.09 46.91 26.25
N THR A 269 -2.43 45.65 26.46
CA THR A 269 -1.87 44.57 25.65
C THR A 269 -2.17 44.93 24.21
N PRO A 270 -1.14 45.12 23.35
CA PRO A 270 -1.36 45.60 22.00
C PRO A 270 -2.19 44.57 21.24
N GLY A 271 -3.48 44.84 21.05
CA GLY A 271 -4.44 43.94 20.41
C GLY A 271 -4.04 43.50 18.99
N TYR A 272 -3.09 44.22 18.39
CA TYR A 272 -2.44 43.86 17.13
C TYR A 272 -1.73 42.51 17.16
N PHE A 273 -1.18 42.08 18.30
CA PHE A 273 -0.51 40.78 18.38
C PHE A 273 -1.49 39.61 18.29
N LEU A 274 -2.65 39.69 18.95
CA LEU A 274 -3.67 38.65 18.90
C LEU A 274 -4.27 38.53 17.49
N LEU A 275 -4.57 39.66 16.85
CA LEU A 275 -5.06 39.68 15.47
C LEU A 275 -4.04 39.10 14.47
N SER A 276 -2.74 39.35 14.67
CA SER A 276 -1.71 38.82 13.79
C SER A 276 -1.56 37.29 13.87
N VAL A 277 -1.72 36.71 15.06
CA VAL A 277 -1.62 35.26 15.26
C VAL A 277 -2.83 34.54 14.68
N GLU A 278 -4.04 35.10 14.87
CA GLU A 278 -5.25 34.56 14.27
C GLU A 278 -5.19 34.57 12.74
N LEU A 279 -4.74 35.68 12.14
CA LEU A 279 -4.63 35.78 10.68
C LEU A 279 -3.63 34.77 10.11
N VAL A 280 -2.47 34.58 10.75
CA VAL A 280 -1.47 33.58 10.32
C VAL A 280 -2.03 32.16 10.43
N SER A 281 -2.76 31.85 11.50
CA SER A 281 -3.37 30.52 11.66
C SER A 281 -4.42 30.23 10.60
N LEU A 282 -5.22 31.23 10.21
CA LEU A 282 -6.28 31.12 9.21
C LEU A 282 -5.68 30.93 7.80
N VAL A 283 -4.60 31.63 7.48
CA VAL A 283 -3.84 31.45 6.24
C VAL A 283 -3.22 30.05 6.15
N LEU A 284 -2.62 29.55 7.24
CA LEU A 284 -2.07 28.20 7.27
C LEU A 284 -3.15 27.13 7.10
N LEU A 285 -4.30 27.28 7.76
CA LEU A 285 -5.44 26.38 7.59
C LEU A 285 -5.94 26.38 6.14
N LEU A 286 -6.06 27.56 5.51
CA LEU A 286 -6.46 27.68 4.12
C LEU A 286 -5.47 26.97 3.18
N LEU A 287 -4.15 27.12 3.40
CA LEU A 287 -3.13 26.44 2.60
C LEU A 287 -3.20 24.91 2.74
N VAL A 288 -3.49 24.40 3.94
CA VAL A 288 -3.72 22.96 4.19
C VAL A 288 -4.97 22.48 3.46
N LEU A 289 -6.07 23.23 3.54
CA LEU A 289 -7.32 22.90 2.85
C LEU A 289 -7.16 22.96 1.33
N LEU A 290 -6.43 23.94 0.78
CA LEU A 290 -6.15 24.02 -0.65
C LEU A 290 -5.23 22.88 -1.12
N ARG A 291 -4.22 22.52 -0.33
CA ARG A 291 -3.40 21.33 -0.59
C ARG A 291 -4.28 20.07 -0.59
N TYR A 292 -5.12 19.91 0.42
CA TYR A 292 -6.02 18.77 0.56
C TYR A 292 -7.00 18.69 -0.60
N ALA A 293 -7.70 19.79 -0.92
CA ALA A 293 -8.61 19.89 -2.04
C ALA A 293 -7.90 19.60 -3.37
N LYS A 294 -6.69 20.11 -3.58
CA LYS A 294 -5.89 19.79 -4.77
C LYS A 294 -5.58 18.29 -4.85
N THR A 295 -5.19 17.65 -3.76
CA THR A 295 -5.01 16.18 -3.74
C THR A 295 -6.31 15.44 -4.02
N VAL A 296 -7.43 15.79 -3.38
CA VAL A 296 -8.72 15.11 -3.54
C VAL A 296 -9.34 15.33 -4.93
N ILE A 297 -9.18 16.52 -5.50
CA ILE A 297 -9.65 16.82 -6.85
C ILE A 297 -8.74 16.12 -7.87
N SER A 298 -7.43 16.07 -7.61
CA SER A 298 -6.48 15.34 -8.45
C SER A 298 -6.68 13.82 -8.41
N THR A 299 -7.23 13.25 -7.33
CA THR A 299 -7.44 11.80 -7.23
C THR A 299 -8.71 11.31 -7.95
N LYS A 300 -9.59 12.20 -8.41
CA LYS A 300 -10.81 11.81 -9.14
C LYS A 300 -10.63 11.64 -10.64
N VAL A 301 -9.47 11.99 -11.20
CA VAL A 301 -9.18 11.67 -12.60
C VAL A 301 -8.70 10.23 -12.64
N TYR A 302 -9.49 9.35 -13.26
CA TYR A 302 -9.16 7.95 -13.51
C TYR A 302 -7.96 7.86 -14.47
N ARG A 303 -6.77 8.17 -13.97
CA ARG A 303 -5.52 7.99 -14.73
C ARG A 303 -5.12 6.54 -14.65
N SER A 304 -4.78 5.99 -15.81
CA SER A 304 -4.03 4.75 -15.88
C SER A 304 -2.56 5.07 -15.68
N GLU A 305 -1.90 4.34 -14.80
CA GLU A 305 -0.48 4.50 -14.50
C GLU A 305 0.18 3.13 -14.56
N VAL A 306 1.28 3.03 -15.30
CA VAL A 306 2.04 1.78 -15.38
C VAL A 306 3.20 1.86 -14.40
N TYR A 307 3.31 0.83 -13.57
CA TYR A 307 4.37 0.65 -12.59
C TYR A 307 5.14 -0.64 -12.88
N LEU A 308 6.44 -0.60 -12.61
CA LEU A 308 7.28 -1.77 -12.47
C LEU A 308 7.33 -2.14 -10.99
N GLU A 309 6.76 -3.29 -10.67
CA GLU A 309 6.83 -3.87 -9.34
C GLU A 309 7.96 -4.91 -9.33
N ILE A 310 8.91 -4.75 -8.40
CA ILE A 310 9.95 -5.74 -8.16
C ILE A 310 9.72 -6.30 -6.76
N SER A 311 9.56 -7.61 -6.64
CA SER A 311 9.21 -8.28 -5.38
C SER A 311 9.98 -9.58 -5.15
N ASN A 312 10.38 -9.83 -3.90
CA ASN A 312 10.97 -11.11 -3.47
C ASN A 312 10.02 -11.95 -2.60
N GLY A 313 8.70 -11.69 -2.66
CA GLY A 313 7.67 -12.36 -1.86
C GLY A 313 7.46 -11.76 -0.46
N GLU A 314 8.53 -11.28 0.20
CA GLU A 314 8.44 -10.61 1.51
C GLU A 314 8.31 -9.09 1.38
N THR A 315 9.03 -8.52 0.43
CA THR A 315 9.10 -7.07 0.19
C THR A 315 8.90 -6.77 -1.28
N TYR A 316 8.34 -5.61 -1.57
CA TYR A 316 8.17 -5.13 -2.93
C TYR A 316 8.52 -3.64 -3.03
N ILE A 317 8.84 -3.21 -4.25
CA ILE A 317 9.03 -1.81 -4.61
C ILE A 317 8.31 -1.51 -5.90
N ASP A 318 7.55 -0.42 -5.88
CA ASP A 318 6.85 0.10 -7.05
C ASP A 318 7.60 1.28 -7.64
N ILE A 319 7.90 1.18 -8.93
CA ILE A 319 8.59 2.20 -9.69
C ILE A 319 7.65 2.67 -10.77
N PHE A 320 7.26 3.95 -10.71
CA PHE A 320 6.44 4.57 -11.74
C PHE A 320 7.17 4.57 -13.07
N LEU A 321 6.51 4.09 -14.13
CA LEU A 321 7.04 4.11 -15.49
C LEU A 321 6.46 5.27 -16.30
N ILE A 322 5.14 5.28 -16.47
CA ILE A 322 4.44 6.25 -17.33
C ILE A 322 2.96 6.38 -16.94
N SER A 323 2.38 7.55 -17.22
CA SER A 323 0.94 7.77 -17.13
C SER A 323 0.32 7.66 -18.52
N LEU A 324 -0.78 6.93 -18.60
CA LEU A 324 -1.54 6.60 -19.78
C LEU A 324 -2.80 7.48 -19.84
N ALA A 325 -3.15 7.99 -21.02
CA ALA A 325 -4.25 8.94 -21.20
C ALA A 325 -5.65 8.29 -21.17
N PHE A 326 -5.75 7.07 -21.68
CA PHE A 326 -6.97 6.26 -21.77
C PHE A 326 -7.04 5.16 -20.69
N CYS A 327 -8.19 4.48 -20.62
CA CYS A 327 -8.44 3.33 -19.75
C CYS A 327 -7.66 2.08 -20.21
N PRO A 328 -7.41 1.07 -19.33
CA PRO A 328 -6.63 -0.12 -19.69
C PRO A 328 -7.20 -0.92 -20.86
N SER A 329 -8.52 -0.88 -21.06
CA SER A 329 -9.23 -1.56 -22.16
C SER A 329 -8.88 -1.01 -23.55
N GLU A 330 -8.36 0.22 -23.61
CA GLU A 330 -8.01 0.92 -24.85
C GLU A 330 -6.56 0.67 -25.28
N TYR A 331 -5.85 -0.24 -24.63
CA TYR A 331 -4.49 -0.60 -24.99
C TYR A 331 -4.38 -2.07 -25.37
N ASP A 332 -3.66 -2.32 -26.46
CA ASP A 332 -3.19 -3.65 -26.80
C ASP A 332 -1.77 -3.81 -26.24
N LEU A 333 -1.64 -4.75 -25.30
CA LEU A 333 -0.41 -5.01 -24.58
C LEU A 333 0.29 -6.19 -25.24
N THR A 334 1.44 -5.94 -25.85
CA THR A 334 2.31 -7.03 -26.33
C THR A 334 3.22 -7.44 -25.19
N LEU A 335 2.95 -8.61 -24.61
CA LEU A 335 3.70 -9.14 -23.49
C LEU A 335 5.01 -9.76 -23.99
N PRO A 336 6.18 -9.39 -23.44
CA PRO A 336 7.39 -10.11 -23.72
C PRO A 336 7.29 -11.50 -23.07
N SER A 337 7.81 -12.52 -23.75
CA SER A 337 7.94 -13.87 -23.18
C SER A 337 8.90 -13.92 -21.98
N TRP A 338 9.81 -12.93 -21.89
CA TRP A 338 10.75 -12.74 -20.79
C TRP A 338 11.19 -11.27 -20.68
N ILE A 339 11.45 -10.77 -19.47
CA ILE A 339 12.11 -9.47 -19.28
C ILE A 339 13.59 -9.75 -19.05
N ARG A 340 14.39 -9.73 -20.12
CA ARG A 340 15.86 -9.82 -20.02
C ARG A 340 16.45 -8.43 -19.79
N GLY A 341 17.60 -8.35 -19.12
CA GLY A 341 18.40 -7.12 -19.09
C GLY A 341 18.03 -6.09 -18.03
N LEU A 342 17.35 -6.47 -16.94
CA LEU A 342 17.19 -5.58 -15.78
C LEU A 342 18.56 -5.37 -15.12
N THR A 343 19.24 -4.29 -15.49
CA THR A 343 20.58 -3.97 -15.00
C THR A 343 20.50 -2.77 -14.07
N LEU A 344 20.62 -3.05 -12.76
CA LEU A 344 20.73 -2.02 -11.76
C LEU A 344 22.18 -1.47 -11.78
N GLN A 345 22.40 -0.35 -12.45
CA GLN A 345 23.69 0.34 -12.38
C GLN A 345 23.78 1.13 -11.06
N ILE A 346 24.31 0.47 -10.05
CA ILE A 346 24.55 1.10 -8.75
C ILE A 346 25.79 2.00 -8.84
N ARG A 347 25.62 3.30 -8.58
CA ARG A 347 26.73 4.24 -8.41
C ARG A 347 26.89 4.55 -6.92
N SER A 348 28.12 4.51 -6.41
CA SER A 348 28.40 4.62 -4.97
C SER A 348 27.99 5.96 -4.34
N PHE A 349 27.86 7.04 -5.12
CA PHE A 349 27.65 8.41 -4.61
C PHE A 349 26.62 9.27 -5.38
N ALA A 350 25.83 8.69 -6.28
CA ALA A 350 24.79 9.39 -7.04
C ALA A 350 23.44 8.68 -6.88
N PRO A 351 22.29 9.33 -7.16
CA PRO A 351 21.05 8.59 -7.35
C PRO A 351 21.30 7.45 -8.34
N ASP A 352 20.92 6.23 -7.94
CA ASP A 352 21.16 5.06 -8.79
C ASP A 352 20.20 5.13 -9.97
N ASP A 353 20.74 4.93 -11.16
CA ASP A 353 19.97 4.82 -12.40
C ASP A 353 19.58 3.35 -12.57
N LEU A 354 18.28 3.08 -12.59
CA LEU A 354 17.76 1.78 -12.99
C LEU A 354 17.68 1.76 -14.51
N ILE A 355 18.51 0.93 -15.14
CA ILE A 355 18.52 0.74 -16.59
C ILE A 355 17.65 -0.48 -16.92
N LEU A 356 16.65 -0.25 -17.77
CA LEU A 356 15.68 -1.24 -18.19
C LEU A 356 15.79 -1.41 -19.70
N ASP A 357 16.03 -2.65 -20.13
CA ASP A 357 15.97 -3.01 -21.52
C ASP A 357 14.60 -3.62 -21.85
N TRP A 358 13.77 -2.84 -22.57
CA TRP A 358 12.38 -3.19 -22.88
C TRP A 358 12.23 -3.98 -24.18
N GLN A 359 13.21 -4.84 -24.52
CA GLN A 359 13.13 -5.60 -25.76
C GLN A 359 11.81 -6.38 -25.79
N TYR A 360 11.03 -6.17 -26.85
CA TYR A 360 9.76 -6.83 -27.11
C TYR A 360 8.59 -6.46 -26.18
N PHE A 361 8.71 -5.44 -25.33
CA PHE A 361 7.57 -4.87 -24.61
C PHE A 361 7.10 -3.58 -25.27
N SER A 362 5.90 -3.58 -25.82
CA SER A 362 5.28 -2.38 -26.38
C SER A 362 3.81 -2.29 -26.00
N ILE A 363 3.37 -1.07 -25.70
CA ILE A 363 1.96 -0.73 -25.53
C ILE A 363 1.52 -0.04 -26.80
N ARG A 364 0.47 -0.56 -27.43
CA ARG A 364 -0.19 0.09 -28.57
C ARG A 364 -1.52 0.66 -28.11
N GLU A 365 -1.73 1.94 -28.32
CA GLU A 365 -3.05 2.58 -28.15
C GLU A 365 -4.00 2.07 -29.22
N ARG A 366 -5.14 1.49 -28.84
CA ARG A 366 -6.14 1.00 -29.80
C ARG A 366 -6.75 2.12 -30.65
N PRO A 367 -7.11 3.30 -30.09
CA PRO A 367 -7.74 4.37 -30.89
C PRO A 367 -6.82 4.98 -31.94
N THR A 368 -5.55 5.21 -31.59
CA THR A 368 -4.58 5.92 -32.44
C THR A 368 -3.64 4.98 -33.18
N SER A 369 -3.59 3.70 -32.78
CA SER A 369 -2.54 2.75 -33.17
C SER A 369 -1.12 3.22 -32.82
N ALA A 370 -0.96 4.25 -31.99
CA ALA A 370 0.34 4.78 -31.60
C ALA A 370 1.02 3.83 -30.61
N TYR A 371 2.33 3.68 -30.75
CA TYR A 371 3.15 2.94 -29.80
C TYR A 371 3.68 3.87 -28.72
N ILE A 372 3.51 3.47 -27.46
CA ILE A 372 4.01 4.20 -26.31
C ILE A 372 5.36 3.61 -25.90
N GLY A 373 6.41 4.43 -25.97
CA GLY A 373 7.75 4.06 -25.52
C GLY A 373 7.90 4.13 -24.00
N PHE A 374 8.70 3.23 -23.43
CA PHE A 374 9.05 3.23 -22.02
C PHE A 374 10.39 3.94 -21.75
N PRO A 375 10.54 4.57 -20.57
CA PRO A 375 11.83 5.13 -20.17
C PRO A 375 12.85 3.99 -19.99
N LYS A 376 13.99 4.08 -20.69
CA LYS A 376 15.11 3.15 -20.54
C LYS A 376 15.89 3.36 -19.24
N VAL A 377 15.87 4.59 -18.71
CA VAL A 377 16.61 4.97 -17.51
C VAL A 377 15.64 5.62 -16.53
N ILE A 378 15.56 5.08 -15.32
CA ILE A 378 14.71 5.59 -14.25
C ILE A 378 15.57 5.98 -13.07
N LYS A 379 15.45 7.25 -12.66
CA LYS A 379 16.15 7.77 -11.48
C LYS A 379 15.43 7.31 -10.22
N LEU A 380 16.10 6.52 -9.40
CA LEU A 380 15.56 6.09 -8.12
C LEU A 380 15.91 7.10 -7.01
N GLY A 381 14.96 7.37 -6.12
CA GLY A 381 15.24 8.14 -4.91
C GLY A 381 16.13 7.37 -3.93
N LEU A 382 16.88 8.06 -3.06
CA LEU A 382 17.83 7.43 -2.12
C LEU A 382 17.21 6.29 -1.28
N LEU A 383 15.97 6.46 -0.82
CA LEU A 383 15.24 5.43 -0.07
C LEU A 383 14.83 4.24 -0.94
N GLN A 384 14.41 4.49 -2.19
CA GLN A 384 14.10 3.46 -3.17
C GLN A 384 15.35 2.65 -3.51
N CYS A 385 16.51 3.30 -3.72
CA CYS A 385 17.80 2.62 -3.90
C CYS A 385 18.14 1.69 -2.74
N ARG A 386 18.03 2.17 -1.49
CA ARG A 386 18.32 1.35 -0.29
C ARG A 386 17.37 0.15 -0.15
N ARG A 387 16.11 0.28 -0.58
CA ARG A 387 15.15 -0.83 -0.60
C ARG A 387 15.48 -1.81 -1.72
N MET A 388 15.73 -1.30 -2.93
CA MET A 388 16.10 -2.09 -4.09
C MET A 388 17.34 -2.94 -3.83
N ARG A 389 18.42 -2.35 -3.28
CA ARG A 389 19.66 -3.07 -2.92
C ARG A 389 19.44 -4.22 -1.96
N ARG A 390 18.46 -4.12 -1.05
CA ARG A 390 18.10 -5.22 -0.14
C ARG A 390 17.27 -6.28 -0.85
N LEU A 391 16.37 -5.85 -1.73
CA LEU A 391 15.47 -6.72 -2.46
C LEU A 391 16.22 -7.61 -3.45
N VAL A 392 17.14 -7.04 -4.24
CA VAL A 392 17.91 -7.77 -5.28
C VAL A 392 18.98 -8.72 -4.73
N ARG A 393 19.21 -8.76 -3.42
CA ARG A 393 20.12 -9.74 -2.77
C ARG A 393 19.51 -11.15 -2.69
N ARG A 394 18.22 -11.27 -2.97
CA ARG A 394 17.47 -12.53 -2.98
C ARG A 394 16.84 -12.72 -4.36
N PRO A 395 16.42 -13.95 -4.72
CA PRO A 395 15.60 -14.17 -5.91
C PRO A 395 14.39 -13.22 -5.91
N TYR A 396 14.15 -12.59 -7.04
CA TYR A 396 13.09 -11.60 -7.19
C TYR A 396 12.29 -11.83 -8.47
N THR A 397 11.06 -11.37 -8.42
CA THR A 397 10.10 -11.33 -9.52
C THR A 397 9.91 -9.89 -9.96
N VAL A 398 9.70 -9.72 -11.25
CA VAL A 398 9.46 -8.42 -11.88
C VAL A 398 8.09 -8.49 -12.51
N ASN A 399 7.16 -7.70 -12.00
CA ASN A 399 5.80 -7.60 -12.51
C ASN A 399 5.60 -6.21 -13.13
N ILE A 400 4.96 -6.15 -14.29
CA ILE A 400 4.44 -4.90 -14.83
C ILE A 400 2.99 -4.80 -14.43
N LYS A 401 2.63 -3.74 -13.71
CA LYS A 401 1.25 -3.51 -13.27
C LYS A 401 0.71 -2.20 -13.81
N ASN A 402 -0.56 -2.21 -14.19
CA ASN A 402 -1.34 -1.04 -14.55
C ASN A 402 -2.28 -0.73 -13.39
N ILE A 403 -2.17 0.46 -12.82
CA ILE A 403 -3.10 0.97 -11.81
C ILE A 403 -4.06 1.91 -12.51
N HIS A 404 -5.36 1.60 -12.47
CA HIS A 404 -6.42 2.44 -13.01
C HIS A 404 -7.54 2.60 -11.99
N GLY A 405 -7.88 3.83 -11.63
CA GLY A 405 -8.93 4.10 -10.64
C GLY A 405 -8.67 3.46 -9.28
N GLY A 406 -7.40 3.34 -8.88
CA GLY A 406 -7.00 2.68 -7.63
C GLY A 406 -7.03 1.15 -7.65
N ARG A 407 -7.39 0.51 -8.77
CA ARG A 407 -7.32 -0.95 -8.95
C ARG A 407 -6.06 -1.31 -9.71
N ALA A 408 -5.34 -2.32 -9.23
CA ALA A 408 -4.12 -2.83 -9.85
C ALA A 408 -4.44 -4.04 -10.75
N PHE A 409 -3.90 -4.03 -11.97
CA PHE A 409 -3.99 -5.10 -12.95
C PHE A 409 -2.57 -5.53 -13.33
N TYR A 410 -2.27 -6.82 -13.19
CA TYR A 410 -0.96 -7.35 -13.60
C TYR A 410 -0.98 -7.64 -15.10
N VAL A 411 -0.06 -7.00 -15.81
CA VAL A 411 0.07 -7.11 -17.26
C VAL A 411 1.03 -8.24 -17.61
N ALA A 412 2.25 -8.18 -17.07
CA ALA A 412 3.30 -9.15 -17.33
C ALA A 412 3.95 -9.61 -16.02
N ARG A 413 4.38 -10.86 -15.98
CA ARG A 413 5.24 -11.39 -14.91
C ARG A 413 6.48 -12.00 -15.53
N ALA A 414 7.65 -11.58 -15.07
CA ALA A 414 8.93 -12.17 -15.39
C ALA A 414 9.67 -12.55 -14.10
N PHE A 415 10.50 -13.58 -14.19
CA PHE A 415 11.38 -14.00 -13.11
C PHE A 415 12.76 -13.41 -13.37
N GLY A 416 13.31 -12.69 -12.39
CA GLY A 416 14.71 -12.28 -12.44
C GLY A 416 15.57 -13.51 -12.23
N SER A 417 16.48 -13.80 -13.17
CA SER A 417 17.53 -14.77 -12.92
C SER A 417 18.46 -14.26 -11.82
N GLU A 418 19.06 -15.16 -11.05
CA GLU A 418 20.06 -14.81 -10.05
C GLU A 418 21.11 -13.83 -10.62
N PRO A 419 21.61 -12.89 -9.81
CA PRO A 419 22.70 -12.01 -10.23
C PRO A 419 23.85 -12.91 -10.70
N VAL A 420 24.21 -12.81 -11.98
CA VAL A 420 25.34 -13.51 -12.58
C VAL A 420 26.54 -13.32 -11.65
N ALA A 421 26.95 -14.39 -10.99
CA ALA A 421 28.04 -14.36 -10.04
C ALA A 421 29.31 -13.92 -10.79
N ASN A 422 29.82 -12.74 -10.44
CA ASN A 422 31.11 -12.19 -10.87
C ASN A 422 31.29 -11.84 -12.37
N PRO A 423 31.19 -10.55 -12.75
CA PRO A 423 31.66 -10.07 -14.07
C PRO A 423 33.20 -10.02 -14.20
N THR A 424 33.96 -10.55 -13.24
CA THR A 424 35.43 -10.64 -13.28
C THR A 424 35.96 -11.96 -13.86
N ALA A 425 35.10 -12.94 -14.15
CA ALA A 425 35.53 -14.10 -14.92
C ALA A 425 35.63 -13.70 -16.40
N PRO A 426 36.79 -13.87 -17.06
CA PRO A 426 36.89 -13.68 -18.51
C PRO A 426 35.89 -14.63 -19.21
N PRO A 427 35.32 -14.23 -20.36
CA PRO A 427 34.34 -15.05 -21.07
C PRO A 427 34.95 -16.42 -21.36
N GLU A 428 34.35 -17.46 -20.79
CA GLU A 428 34.68 -18.84 -21.10
C GLU A 428 34.31 -19.07 -22.56
N VAL A 429 35.34 -19.18 -23.40
CA VAL A 429 35.20 -19.49 -24.83
C VAL A 429 34.72 -20.93 -24.91
N VAL A 430 33.40 -21.11 -24.96
CA VAL A 430 32.80 -22.37 -25.37
C VAL A 430 33.13 -22.55 -26.85
N ARG A 431 34.20 -23.30 -27.14
CA ARG A 431 34.44 -23.87 -28.47
C ARG A 431 33.40 -24.96 -28.67
N GLU A 432 32.36 -24.67 -29.43
CA GLU A 432 31.54 -25.71 -30.05
C GLU A 432 32.43 -26.41 -31.10
N GLU A 433 32.94 -27.58 -30.73
CA GLU A 433 33.57 -28.52 -31.64
C GLU A 433 32.44 -29.20 -32.42
N PHE A 434 32.26 -28.79 -33.67
CA PHE A 434 31.39 -29.48 -34.62
C PHE A 434 32.13 -30.73 -35.10
N ASP A 435 31.75 -31.90 -34.57
CA ASP A 435 32.08 -33.17 -35.21
C ASP A 435 31.30 -33.27 -36.53
N GLN A 436 32.02 -33.12 -37.65
CA GLN A 436 31.59 -33.54 -38.97
C GLN A 436 31.52 -35.07 -39.00
N VAL A 437 30.33 -35.59 -39.30
CA VAL A 437 30.12 -36.98 -39.69
C VAL A 437 30.11 -37.01 -41.22
N ASP A 438 31.12 -37.68 -41.80
CA ASP A 438 31.11 -38.19 -43.18
C ASP A 438 30.35 -39.52 -43.27
#